data_AF-A0A4Y7JKC8-F1
#
_entry.id   AF-A0A4Y7JKC8-F1
#
_cell.length_a   1.000
_cell.length_b   1.000
_cell.length_c   1.000
_cell.angle_alpha   90.00
_cell.angle_beta   90.00
_cell.angle_gamma   90.00
#
_symmetry.space_group_name_H-M   'P 1'
#
loop_
_entity.id
_entity.type
_entity.pdbx_description
1 polymer ?
#
loop_
_entity_poly.entity_id
_entity_poly.type
_entity_poly.pdbx_seq_one_letter_code
_entity_poly.pdbx_strand_id
1 'polypeptide(L)' 'MDKPMAGPMTRCPSCNGTGRVNCMCSRWSDGDVGCRSCAGSGRSACSSCGGSGTGRPLPVQVSVRPPSNPRPY' A
#
# COMPACT_ATOMS: atom_id res chain seq x y z
N MET A 1 -21.84 -19.65 5.63
CA MET A 1 -20.43 -19.27 5.89
C MET A 1 -20.04 -18.23 4.85
N ASP A 2 -20.29 -16.98 5.17
CA ASP A 2 -20.11 -15.82 4.30
C ASP A 2 -18.64 -15.44 4.42
N LYS A 3 -17.82 -15.95 3.49
CA LYS A 3 -16.42 -15.54 3.37
C LYS A 3 -16.45 -14.02 3.23
N PRO A 4 -15.83 -13.24 4.14
CA PRO A 4 -15.77 -11.81 3.92
C PRO A 4 -15.10 -11.66 2.56
N MET A 5 -15.78 -10.92 1.68
CA MET A 5 -15.25 -10.53 0.39
C MET A 5 -13.95 -9.79 0.68
N ALA A 6 -12.85 -10.53 0.79
CA ALA A 6 -11.51 -10.02 0.65
C ALA A 6 -11.47 -9.53 -0.78
N GLY A 7 -11.93 -8.29 -0.99
CA GLY A 7 -11.74 -7.57 -2.23
C GLY A 7 -10.28 -7.77 -2.66
N PRO A 8 -10.00 -7.84 -3.98
CA PRO A 8 -8.72 -8.28 -4.50
C PRO A 8 -7.63 -7.60 -3.67
N MET A 9 -6.84 -8.40 -2.95
CA MET A 9 -5.77 -7.93 -2.07
C MET A 9 -4.92 -6.98 -2.91
N THR A 10 -5.21 -5.68 -2.76
CA THR A 10 -4.86 -4.72 -3.79
C THR A 10 -3.38 -4.54 -3.65
N ARG A 11 -2.64 -4.94 -4.69
CA ARG A 11 -1.18 -4.81 -4.71
C ARG A 11 -0.88 -3.37 -4.31
N CYS A 12 0.01 -3.17 -3.35
CA CYS A 12 0.26 -1.80 -2.95
C CYS A 12 0.85 -1.04 -4.14
N PRO A 13 0.26 0.08 -4.56
CA PRO A 13 0.64 0.78 -5.79
C PRO A 13 2.07 1.32 -5.72
N SER A 14 2.57 1.61 -4.51
CA SER A 14 3.94 2.08 -4.29
C SER A 14 5.01 1.00 -4.46
N CYS A 15 4.69 -0.26 -4.14
CA CYS A 15 5.61 -1.40 -4.23
C CYS A 15 5.23 -2.40 -5.34
N ASN A 16 4.16 -2.13 -6.09
CA ASN A 16 3.55 -3.00 -7.11
C ASN A 16 3.47 -4.49 -6.68
N GLY A 17 3.12 -4.76 -5.43
CA GLY A 17 3.03 -6.12 -4.92
C GLY A 17 4.33 -6.74 -4.40
N THR A 18 5.51 -6.17 -4.67
CA THR A 18 6.79 -6.80 -4.28
C THR A 18 7.16 -6.60 -2.81
N GLY A 19 6.52 -5.68 -2.10
CA GLY A 19 6.81 -5.39 -0.69
C GLY A 19 8.12 -4.64 -0.44
N ARG A 20 9.00 -4.52 -1.45
CA ARG A 20 10.31 -3.89 -1.34
C ARG A 20 10.49 -2.85 -2.44
N VAL A 21 11.11 -1.74 -2.09
CA VAL A 21 11.44 -0.66 -3.03
C VAL A 21 12.95 -0.46 -3.11
N ASN A 22 13.43 0.15 -4.19
CA ASN A 22 14.84 0.53 -4.29
C ASN A 22 15.21 1.43 -3.12
N CYS A 23 16.35 1.18 -2.49
CA CYS A 23 16.79 2.01 -1.39
C CYS A 23 17.07 3.42 -1.91
N MET A 24 16.53 4.43 -1.23
CA MET A 24 16.75 5.82 -1.66
C MET A 24 18.23 6.18 -1.70
N CYS A 25 19.04 5.59 -0.82
CA CYS A 25 20.45 5.90 -0.74
C CYS A 25 21.22 5.49 -2.02
N SER A 26 20.78 4.48 -2.76
CA SER A 26 21.35 4.12 -4.07
C SER A 26 21.19 5.22 -5.12
N ARG A 27 20.29 6.19 -4.91
CA ARG A 27 20.08 7.33 -5.81
C ARG A 27 20.96 8.54 -5.47
N TRP A 28 21.52 8.58 -4.27
CA TRP A 28 22.36 9.69 -3.78
C TRP A 28 23.80 9.25 -3.50
N SER A 29 24.06 7.94 -3.51
CA SER A 29 25.39 7.35 -3.35
C SER A 29 25.92 6.99 -4.73
N ASP A 30 27.12 7.45 -5.08
CA ASP A 30 27.79 7.29 -6.39
C ASP A 30 28.18 5.84 -6.75
N GLY A 31 27.45 4.84 -6.29
CA GLY A 31 27.67 3.42 -6.59
C GLY A 31 27.76 2.53 -5.36
N ASP A 32 27.89 3.09 -4.15
CA ASP A 32 27.85 2.29 -2.94
C ASP A 32 26.41 1.87 -2.61
N VAL A 33 26.03 0.69 -3.06
CA VAL A 33 24.84 -0.04 -2.58
C VAL A 33 24.90 -0.34 -1.06
N GLY A 34 26.02 0.01 -0.41
CA GLY A 34 26.45 -0.17 0.98
C GLY A 34 25.83 0.76 2.04
N CYS A 35 24.87 1.60 1.71
CA CYS A 35 24.38 2.59 2.68
C CYS A 35 23.67 1.93 3.88
N ARG A 36 23.99 2.41 5.09
CA ARG A 36 23.57 1.82 6.37
C ARG A 36 22.05 1.70 6.52
N SER A 37 21.31 2.61 5.88
CA SER A 37 19.85 2.64 5.84
C SER A 37 19.21 1.37 5.25
N CYS A 38 19.93 0.66 4.37
CA CYS A 38 19.47 -0.59 3.76
C CYS A 38 20.46 -1.74 3.96
N ALA A 39 21.37 -1.61 4.93
CA ALA A 39 22.36 -2.63 5.29
C ALA A 39 23.12 -3.22 4.08
N GLY A 40 23.42 -2.39 3.07
CA GLY A 40 24.12 -2.85 1.87
C GLY A 40 23.29 -3.63 0.84
N SER A 41 22.00 -3.87 1.10
CA SER A 41 21.14 -4.69 0.24
C SER A 41 20.58 -3.94 -0.97
N GLY A 42 20.73 -2.61 -1.02
CA GLY A 42 20.15 -1.75 -2.06
C GLY A 42 18.61 -1.73 -2.10
N ARG A 43 17.91 -2.45 -1.22
CA ARG A 43 16.44 -2.53 -1.18
C ARG A 43 15.94 -2.30 0.24
N SER A 44 14.89 -1.50 0.37
CA SER A 44 14.19 -1.27 1.64
C SER A 44 12.79 -1.89 1.61
N ALA A 45 12.23 -2.17 2.78
CA ALA A 45 10.80 -2.46 2.89
C ALA A 45 10.03 -1.23 2.42
N CYS A 46 8.99 -1.44 1.62
CA CYS A 46 8.14 -0.34 1.21
C CYS A 46 7.39 0.21 2.42
N SER A 47 7.56 1.50 2.71
CA SER A 47 6.87 2.19 3.79
C SER A 47 5.35 2.18 3.64
N SER A 48 4.86 2.25 2.40
CA SER A 48 3.43 2.29 2.07
C SER A 48 2.71 0.97 2.37
N CYS A 49 3.39 -0.17 2.14
CA CYS A 49 2.86 -1.51 2.41
C CYS A 49 3.49 -2.19 3.65
N GLY A 50 4.39 -1.51 4.37
CA GLY A 50 5.14 -2.06 5.51
C GLY A 50 5.99 -3.30 5.20
N GLY A 51 6.29 -3.57 3.93
CA GLY A 51 6.94 -4.83 3.52
C GLY A 51 5.99 -5.94 3.06
N SER A 52 4.68 -5.81 3.29
CA SER A 52 3.71 -6.87 3.00
C SER A 52 3.40 -7.08 1.52
N GLY A 53 3.71 -6.10 0.66
CA GLY A 53 3.39 -6.15 -0.78
C GLY A 53 1.91 -5.92 -1.10
N THR A 54 1.02 -6.22 -0.16
CA THR A 54 -0.41 -5.94 -0.24
C THR A 54 -0.75 -4.63 0.48
N GLY A 55 -1.58 -3.81 -0.16
CA GLY A 55 -2.21 -2.67 0.51
C GLY A 55 -3.22 -3.22 1.53
N ARG A 56 -3.16 -2.73 2.76
CA ARG A 56 -4.18 -3.05 3.77
C ARG A 56 -5.45 -2.30 3.36
N PRO A 57 -6.56 -2.97 3.00
CA PRO A 57 -7.81 -2.26 2.82
C PRO A 57 -8.16 -1.60 4.15
N LEU A 58 -8.19 -0.27 4.20
CA LEU A 58 -8.75 0.44 5.34
C LEU A 58 -10.26 0.20 5.30
N PRO A 59 -10.85 -0.44 6.33
CA PRO A 59 -12.29 -0.55 6.42
C PRO A 59 -12.85 0.83 6.78
N VAL A 60 -13.03 1.70 5.78
CA VAL A 60 -13.80 2.93 5.95
C VAL A 60 -15.27 2.60 5.80
N GLN A 61 -16.06 2.91 6.83
CA GLN A 61 -17.52 2.85 6.78
C GLN A 61 -17.99 4.10 6.04
N VAL A 62 -18.36 3.97 4.76
CA VAL A 62 -18.98 5.07 4.00
C VAL A 62 -20.47 5.07 4.29
N SER A 63 -20.93 6.03 5.11
CA SER A 63 -22.36 6.24 5.36
C SER A 63 -23.00 6.97 4.18
N VAL A 64 -23.54 6.23 3.21
CA VAL A 64 -24.29 6.81 2.10
C VAL A 64 -25.70 7.14 2.59
N ARG A 65 -26.01 8.42 2.78
CA ARG A 65 -27.40 8.86 3.02
C ARG A 65 -28.17 8.70 1.70
N PRO A 66 -29.25 7.91 1.66
CA PRO A 66 -30.08 7.85 0.46
C PRO A 66 -30.64 9.25 0.15
N PRO A 67 -30.77 9.62 -1.14
CA PRO A 67 -31.41 10.86 -1.51
C PRO A 67 -32.82 10.86 -0.93
N SER A 68 -33.14 11.87 -0.11
CA SER A 68 -34.48 12.09 0.41
C SER A 68 -35.40 12.30 -0.78
N ASN A 69 -36.14 11.27 -1.15
CA ASN A 69 -37.16 11.34 -2.19
C ASN A 69 -38.26 12.29 -1.69
N PRO A 70 -38.40 13.52 -2.23
CA PRO A 70 -39.57 14.32 -1.96
C PRO A 70 -40.69 13.76 -2.83
N ARG A 71 -41.45 12.82 -2.28
CA ARG A 71 -42.80 12.55 -2.79
C ARG A 71 -43.80 13.44 -2.07
N PRO A 72 -44.37 14.43 -2.74
CA PRO A 72 -45.72 14.86 -2.46
C PRO A 72 -46.65 14.43 -3.60
N TYR A 73 -47.68 13.66 -3.21
CA TYR A 73 -48.96 13.34 -3.86
C TYR A 73 -49.05 13.32 -5.40
#